data_AF-A0A554L6Z8-F1
#
_entry.id   AF-A0A554L6Z8-F1
#
_cell.length_a   1.000
_cell.length_b   1.000
_cell.length_c   1.000
_cell.angle_alpha   90.00
_cell.angle_beta   90.00
_cell.angle_gamma   90.00
#
_symmetry.space_group_name_H-M   'P 1'
#
loop_
_entity.id
_entity.type
_entity.pdbx_description
1 polymer ?
#
loop_
_entity_poly.entity_id
_entity_poly.type
_entity_poly.pdbx_seq_one_letter_code
_entity_poly.pdbx_strand_id
1 'polypeptide(L)'
;MLYRLLPVFIIIAVITFLAFNFQTIRRDLAYKLHISGDPTTSCCTVDQALKSKGEFDENASIAIFNSQIIDYPKTSLVYQYAQSLAEANSDQKVLGTTNAAGEEKWIEVNLDEQKLRAWEGNKLVMEFPVSSGLWAPTPKGTFNIWYKTRSQSMVGGSKDLGTYYNLPNVPNNMFFYQGYAIHGAYWHNNFGNPMSHGCVNSPLASAVQIFAWAGPVVPEGQNVVRSTAENPGTRVLVH
;
A
#
# COMPACT_ATOMS: atom_id res chain seq x y z
N MET A 1 46.48 11.08 -17.89
CA MET A 1 45.74 10.80 -16.63
C MET A 1 44.22 10.81 -16.82
N LEU A 2 43.63 11.70 -17.64
CA LEU A 2 42.18 11.80 -17.86
C LEU A 2 41.51 10.52 -18.43
N TYR A 3 42.16 9.83 -19.37
CA TYR A 3 41.61 8.61 -20.01
C TYR A 3 41.42 7.41 -19.06
N ARG A 4 42.13 7.38 -17.91
CA ARG A 4 41.95 6.31 -16.90
C ARG A 4 40.66 6.47 -16.09
N LEU A 5 40.10 7.68 -16.05
CA LEU A 5 38.84 7.98 -15.35
C LEU A 5 37.62 7.92 -16.29
N LEU A 6 37.83 7.86 -17.61
CA LEU A 6 36.78 7.75 -18.61
C LEU A 6 35.76 6.61 -18.34
N PRO A 7 36.17 5.37 -18.01
CA PRO A 7 35.21 4.31 -17.69
C PRO A 7 34.40 4.61 -16.42
N VAL A 8 34.98 5.30 -15.43
CA VAL A 8 34.26 5.73 -14.22
C VAL A 8 33.21 6.78 -14.56
N PHE A 9 33.54 7.76 -15.41
CA PHE A 9 32.58 8.77 -15.86
C PHE A 9 31.46 8.17 -16.72
N ILE A 10 31.75 7.18 -17.57
CA ILE A 10 30.72 6.46 -18.34
C ILE A 10 29.79 5.69 -17.40
N ILE A 11 30.33 5.00 -16.40
CA ILE A 11 29.52 4.28 -15.40
C ILE A 11 28.62 5.27 -14.63
N ILE A 12 29.18 6.40 -14.17
CA ILE A 12 28.40 7.43 -13.49
C ILE A 12 27.31 7.98 -14.41
N ALA A 13 27.62 8.27 -15.68
CA ALA A 13 26.66 8.79 -16.66
C ALA A 13 25.54 7.78 -16.98
N VAL A 14 25.86 6.48 -17.04
CA VAL A 14 24.86 5.42 -17.22
C VAL A 14 24.01 5.26 -15.97
N ILE A 15 24.60 5.28 -14.77
CA ILE A 15 23.85 5.20 -13.51
C ILE A 15 22.94 6.43 -13.36
N THR A 16 23.41 7.63 -13.66
CA THR A 16 22.59 8.84 -13.60
C THR A 16 21.48 8.79 -14.66
N PHE A 17 21.77 8.37 -15.89
CA PHE A 17 20.76 8.17 -16.92
C PHE A 17 19.70 7.16 -16.49
N LEU A 18 20.10 6.01 -15.93
CA LEU A 18 19.18 4.99 -15.45
C LEU A 18 18.36 5.49 -14.24
N ALA A 19 18.98 6.17 -13.27
CA ALA A 19 18.31 6.71 -12.10
C ALA A 19 17.37 7.90 -12.42
N PHE A 20 17.61 8.65 -13.50
CA PHE A 20 16.71 9.72 -13.93
C PHE A 20 15.55 9.21 -14.78
N ASN A 21 15.78 8.20 -15.63
CA ASN A 21 14.79 7.75 -16.61
C ASN A 21 13.95 6.55 -16.15
N PHE A 22 14.42 5.75 -15.18
CA PHE A 22 13.69 4.59 -14.68
C PHE A 22 13.25 4.79 -13.23
N GLN A 23 11.96 5.07 -13.03
CA GLN A 23 11.38 5.29 -11.70
C GLN A 23 11.65 4.14 -10.72
N THR A 24 11.69 2.90 -11.19
CA THR A 24 12.03 1.71 -10.39
C THR A 24 13.45 1.77 -9.83
N ILE A 25 14.43 2.11 -10.67
CA ILE A 25 15.84 2.25 -10.27
C ILE A 25 16.00 3.46 -9.35
N ARG A 26 15.34 4.57 -9.67
CA ARG A 26 15.30 5.76 -8.83
C ARG A 26 14.75 5.45 -7.43
N ARG A 27 13.66 4.68 -7.36
CA ARG A 27 12.99 4.28 -6.12
C ARG A 27 13.86 3.33 -5.29
N ASP A 28 14.43 2.30 -5.92
CA ASP A 28 15.35 1.37 -5.24
C ASP A 28 16.61 2.10 -4.69
N LEU A 29 17.20 3.00 -5.47
CA LEU A 29 18.34 3.83 -5.03
C LEU A 29 17.95 4.80 -3.92
N ALA A 30 16.85 5.54 -4.05
CA ALA A 30 16.40 6.48 -3.03
C ALA A 30 16.14 5.76 -1.70
N TYR A 31 15.52 4.58 -1.74
CA TYR A 31 15.24 3.78 -0.55
C TYR A 31 16.50 3.16 0.06
N LYS A 32 17.42 2.59 -0.73
CA LYS A 32 18.69 2.06 -0.21
C LYS A 32 19.58 3.14 0.39
N LEU A 33 19.58 4.34 -0.21
CA LEU A 33 20.41 5.46 0.21
C LEU A 33 19.73 6.37 1.24
N HIS A 34 18.52 6.05 1.70
CA HIS A 34 17.74 6.84 2.65
C HIS A 34 17.59 8.32 2.23
N ILE A 35 17.54 8.58 0.93
CA ILE A 35 17.40 9.94 0.39
C ILE A 35 15.94 10.37 0.60
N SER A 36 15.73 11.30 1.53
CA SER A 36 14.40 11.84 1.85
C SER A 36 13.89 12.75 0.71
N GLY A 37 12.57 12.78 0.51
CA GLY A 37 11.92 13.52 -0.59
C GLY A 37 11.48 12.65 -1.77
N ASP A 38 11.31 11.35 -1.57
CA ASP A 38 10.80 10.42 -2.57
C ASP A 38 9.39 10.82 -3.06
N PRO A 39 9.21 11.21 -4.34
CA PRO A 39 7.89 11.47 -4.91
C PRO A 39 7.10 10.18 -5.21
N THR A 40 7.65 8.99 -4.94
CA THR A 40 6.99 7.69 -5.18
C THR A 40 6.22 7.15 -3.97
N THR A 41 6.16 7.90 -2.86
CA THR A 41 5.03 7.79 -1.92
C THR A 41 3.75 7.95 -2.74
N SER A 42 2.87 6.94 -2.74
CA SER A 42 1.79 6.78 -3.72
C SER A 42 0.76 7.92 -3.79
N CYS A 43 0.92 9.02 -3.04
CA CYS A 43 0.28 10.29 -3.38
C CYS A 43 0.83 11.53 -2.68
N CYS A 44 1.62 11.40 -1.61
CA CYS A 44 1.95 12.53 -0.75
C CYS A 44 3.11 12.25 0.20
N THR A 45 3.86 13.29 0.58
CA THR A 45 4.84 13.20 1.68
C THR A 45 4.12 12.81 2.98
N VAL A 46 4.84 12.21 3.93
CA VAL A 46 4.28 11.85 5.26
C VAL A 46 3.52 13.03 5.89
N ASP A 47 4.04 14.25 5.77
CA ASP A 47 3.39 15.46 6.31
C ASP A 47 2.10 15.85 5.58
N GLN A 48 2.04 15.67 4.26
CA GLN A 48 0.82 15.87 3.47
C GLN A 48 -0.22 14.78 3.76
N ALA A 49 0.23 13.55 4.00
CA ALA A 49 -0.60 12.42 4.38
C ALA A 49 -1.22 12.61 5.78
N LEU A 50 -0.50 13.26 6.71
CA LEU A 50 -0.96 13.62 8.05
C LEU A 50 -1.89 14.85 8.06
N LYS A 51 -1.74 15.77 7.11
CA LYS A 51 -2.62 16.94 6.93
C LYS A 51 -3.86 16.64 6.08
N SER A 52 -3.85 15.53 5.35
CA SER A 52 -4.98 15.08 4.56
C SER A 52 -6.10 14.67 5.50
N LYS A 53 -7.27 15.30 5.33
CA LYS A 53 -8.51 14.82 5.96
C LYS A 53 -8.95 13.46 5.37
N GLY A 54 -8.39 13.10 4.20
CA GLY A 54 -8.72 11.94 3.37
C GLY A 54 -10.21 11.65 3.29
N GLU A 55 -10.97 12.72 3.17
CA GLU A 55 -12.39 12.69 2.82
C GLU A 55 -12.53 12.01 1.46
N PHE A 56 -13.58 11.20 1.30
CA PHE A 56 -13.92 10.61 0.03
C PHE A 56 -14.16 11.73 -0.98
N ASP A 57 -13.38 11.75 -2.06
CA ASP A 57 -13.52 12.76 -3.10
C ASP A 57 -14.71 12.40 -4.00
N GLU A 58 -15.86 13.01 -3.73
CA GLU A 58 -17.10 12.88 -4.51
C GLU A 58 -16.98 13.55 -5.89
N ASN A 59 -15.99 14.44 -6.08
CA ASN A 59 -15.78 15.16 -7.34
C ASN A 59 -14.81 14.45 -8.27
N ALA A 60 -14.11 13.42 -7.77
CA ALA A 60 -13.33 12.55 -8.63
C ALA A 60 -14.29 11.85 -9.60
N SER A 61 -14.12 12.12 -10.89
CA SER A 61 -15.01 11.64 -11.95
C SER A 61 -14.35 10.58 -12.84
N ILE A 62 -13.03 10.43 -12.74
CA ILE A 62 -12.19 9.58 -13.59
C ILE A 62 -11.17 8.85 -12.72
N ALA A 63 -11.06 7.54 -12.91
CA ALA A 63 -9.94 6.75 -12.46
C ALA A 63 -9.16 6.25 -13.69
N ILE A 64 -7.84 6.21 -13.58
CA ILE A 64 -6.92 5.77 -14.63
C ILE A 64 -6.06 4.65 -14.08
N PHE A 65 -5.97 3.54 -14.81
CA PHE A 65 -5.07 2.43 -14.50
C PHE A 65 -4.40 1.95 -15.79
N ASN A 66 -3.07 1.79 -15.78
CA ASN A 66 -2.26 1.45 -16.95
C ASN A 66 -2.60 2.33 -18.18
N SER A 67 -2.66 3.65 -17.96
CA SER A 67 -3.02 4.66 -18.95
C SER A 67 -4.40 4.50 -19.60
N GLN A 68 -5.28 3.67 -19.04
CA GLN A 68 -6.66 3.48 -19.49
C GLN A 68 -7.64 4.06 -18.47
N ILE A 69 -8.68 4.73 -18.96
CA ILE A 69 -9.80 5.15 -18.12
C ILE A 69 -10.56 3.88 -17.70
N ILE A 70 -10.79 3.75 -16.41
CA ILE A 70 -11.59 2.67 -15.84
C ILE A 70 -12.86 3.25 -15.24
N ASP A 71 -13.93 2.46 -15.28
CA ASP A 71 -15.13 2.77 -14.51
C ASP A 71 -14.91 2.35 -13.06
N TYR A 72 -15.40 3.15 -12.11
CA TYR A 72 -15.25 2.87 -10.69
C TYR A 72 -16.43 3.45 -9.91
N PRO A 73 -16.78 2.89 -8.73
CA PRO A 73 -17.93 3.35 -7.97
C PRO A 73 -17.74 4.80 -7.51
N LYS A 74 -18.55 5.70 -8.05
CA LYS A 74 -18.44 7.15 -7.88
C LYS A 74 -19.16 7.71 -6.65
N THR A 75 -19.74 6.87 -5.79
CA THR A 75 -20.58 7.33 -4.68
C THR A 75 -20.13 6.78 -3.34
N SER A 76 -20.00 7.68 -2.36
CA SER A 76 -19.73 7.32 -0.96
C SER A 76 -20.78 6.41 -0.32
N LEU A 77 -22.01 6.36 -0.85
CA LEU A 77 -23.08 5.49 -0.34
C LEU A 77 -22.74 3.99 -0.46
N VAL A 78 -22.22 3.56 -1.62
CA VAL A 78 -21.81 2.16 -1.82
C VAL A 78 -20.58 1.83 -0.97
N TYR A 79 -19.69 2.81 -0.82
CA TYR A 79 -18.50 2.71 0.00
C TYR A 79 -18.81 2.59 1.50
N GLN A 80 -19.67 3.45 2.03
CA GLN A 80 -20.13 3.45 3.42
C GLN A 80 -20.93 2.20 3.74
N TYR A 81 -21.74 1.69 2.81
CA TYR A 81 -22.47 0.44 2.98
C TYR A 81 -21.55 -0.78 3.04
N ALA A 82 -20.51 -0.84 2.20
CA ALA A 82 -19.51 -1.90 2.27
C ALA A 82 -18.69 -1.87 3.57
N GLN A 83 -18.38 -0.66 4.08
CA GLN A 83 -17.74 -0.51 5.39
C GLN A 83 -18.67 -0.95 6.53
N SER A 84 -19.93 -0.51 6.53
CA SER A 84 -20.86 -0.83 7.61
C SER A 84 -21.20 -2.32 7.67
N LEU A 85 -21.29 -3.01 6.53
CA LEU A 85 -21.48 -4.47 6.50
C LEU A 85 -20.28 -5.25 7.05
N ALA A 86 -19.06 -4.76 6.81
CA ALA A 86 -17.87 -5.40 7.33
C ALA A 86 -17.66 -5.12 8.83
N GLU A 87 -18.00 -3.92 9.29
CA GLU A 87 -18.00 -3.55 10.71
C GLU A 87 -19.09 -4.32 11.49
N ALA A 88 -20.27 -4.53 10.88
CA ALA A 88 -21.35 -5.33 11.48
C ALA A 88 -21.03 -6.83 11.61
N ASN A 89 -20.04 -7.34 10.87
CA ASN A 89 -19.56 -8.72 10.97
C ASN A 89 -18.29 -8.84 11.85
N SER A 90 -17.81 -7.75 12.43
CA SER A 90 -16.64 -7.72 13.32
C SER A 90 -17.07 -7.84 14.80
N ASP A 91 -17.62 -9.00 15.19
CA ASP A 91 -18.06 -9.29 16.57
C ASP A 91 -16.92 -9.34 17.62
N GLN A 92 -15.68 -9.11 17.20
CA GLN A 92 -14.52 -9.08 18.08
C GLN A 92 -13.71 -7.81 17.82
N LYS A 93 -13.84 -6.85 18.74
CA LYS A 93 -12.97 -5.68 18.82
C LYS A 93 -11.59 -6.12 19.32
N VAL A 94 -10.84 -6.87 18.48
CA VAL A 94 -9.49 -7.34 18.80
C VAL A 94 -8.52 -6.18 18.59
N LEU A 95 -8.39 -5.31 19.58
CA LEU A 95 -7.59 -4.08 19.48
C LEU A 95 -6.08 -4.38 19.59
N GLY A 96 -5.28 -3.77 18.71
CA GLY A 96 -3.82 -3.69 18.86
C GLY A 96 -3.03 -4.77 18.11
N THR A 97 -1.82 -5.06 18.61
CA THR A 97 -0.87 -6.04 18.06
C THR A 97 -1.00 -7.43 18.67
N THR A 98 -1.93 -7.62 19.61
CA THR A 98 -2.19 -8.91 20.24
C THR A 98 -3.69 -9.23 20.25
N ASN A 99 -4.04 -10.50 20.39
CA ASN A 99 -5.43 -10.92 20.59
C ASN A 99 -5.82 -10.87 22.08
N ALA A 100 -7.07 -11.26 22.39
CA ALA A 100 -7.59 -11.25 23.76
C ALA A 100 -6.81 -12.18 24.73
N ALA A 101 -6.11 -13.19 24.19
CA ALA A 101 -5.25 -14.11 24.95
C ALA A 101 -3.80 -13.60 25.09
N GLY A 102 -3.47 -12.43 24.53
CA GLY A 102 -2.10 -11.88 24.54
C GLY A 102 -1.19 -12.45 23.45
N GLU A 103 -1.71 -13.23 22.51
CA GLU A 103 -0.94 -13.78 21.40
C GLU A 103 -0.69 -12.73 20.32
N GLU A 104 0.49 -12.74 19.72
CA GLU A 104 0.85 -11.77 18.69
C GLU A 104 -0.03 -11.90 17.45
N LYS A 105 -0.53 -10.76 16.96
CA LYS A 105 -1.20 -10.63 15.67
C LYS A 105 -0.20 -10.18 14.62
N TRP A 106 -0.12 -10.90 13.50
CA TRP A 106 0.77 -10.57 12.41
C TRP A 106 0.20 -10.96 11.05
N ILE A 107 0.67 -10.28 10.02
CA ILE A 107 0.30 -10.49 8.62
C ILE A 107 1.47 -11.15 7.90
N GLU A 108 1.17 -12.16 7.11
CA GLU A 108 2.08 -12.76 6.15
C GLU A 108 1.62 -12.36 4.74
N VAL A 109 2.55 -11.94 3.89
CA VAL A 109 2.37 -11.79 2.46
C VAL A 109 3.35 -12.71 1.77
N ASN A 110 2.83 -13.77 1.16
CA ASN A 110 3.61 -14.71 0.35
C ASN A 110 3.52 -14.26 -1.12
N LEU A 111 4.65 -13.80 -1.66
CA LEU A 111 4.75 -13.27 -3.03
C LEU A 111 4.79 -14.39 -4.09
N ASP A 112 5.20 -15.59 -3.73
CA ASP A 112 5.20 -16.73 -4.66
C ASP A 112 3.78 -17.30 -4.84
N GLU A 113 3.03 -17.39 -3.74
CA GLU A 113 1.63 -17.86 -3.74
C GLU A 113 0.63 -16.75 -4.05
N GLN A 114 1.04 -15.48 -4.01
CA GLN A 114 0.17 -14.31 -4.13
C GLN A 114 -1.00 -14.36 -3.14
N LYS A 115 -0.68 -14.63 -1.87
CA LYS A 115 -1.64 -14.72 -0.77
C LYS A 115 -1.25 -13.85 0.41
N LEU A 116 -2.27 -13.33 1.09
CA LEU A 116 -2.14 -12.71 2.39
C LEU A 116 -2.79 -13.61 3.44
N ARG A 117 -2.07 -13.85 4.54
CA ARG A 117 -2.57 -14.57 5.71
C ARG A 117 -2.49 -13.69 6.95
N ALA A 118 -3.54 -13.71 7.76
CA ALA A 118 -3.55 -13.07 9.06
C ALA A 118 -3.50 -14.13 10.15
N TRP A 119 -2.63 -13.93 11.12
CA TRP A 119 -2.30 -14.91 12.15
C TRP A 119 -2.50 -14.31 13.54
N GLU A 120 -3.01 -15.13 14.46
CA GLU A 120 -2.99 -14.88 15.90
C GLU A 120 -2.19 -16.00 16.57
N GLY A 121 -0.98 -15.69 17.04
CA GLY A 121 0.01 -16.71 17.38
C GLY A 121 0.28 -17.63 16.19
N ASN A 122 -0.11 -18.90 16.32
CA ASN A 122 0.01 -19.93 15.28
C ASN A 122 -1.33 -20.26 14.59
N LYS A 123 -2.40 -19.53 14.91
CA LYS A 123 -3.73 -19.75 14.34
C LYS A 123 -3.95 -18.85 13.14
N LEU A 124 -4.23 -19.45 11.99
CA LEU A 124 -4.68 -18.74 10.80
C LEU A 124 -6.13 -18.24 11.02
N VAL A 125 -6.35 -16.94 10.92
CA VAL A 125 -7.68 -16.32 11.10
C VAL A 125 -8.25 -15.72 9.82
N MET A 126 -7.41 -15.41 8.83
CA MET A 126 -7.84 -14.91 7.52
C MET A 126 -6.85 -15.36 6.45
N GLU A 127 -7.34 -15.77 5.28
CA GLU A 127 -6.53 -16.02 4.08
C GLU A 127 -7.30 -15.55 2.85
N PHE A 128 -6.64 -14.81 1.95
CA PHE A 128 -7.21 -14.41 0.66
C PHE A 128 -6.12 -14.14 -0.39
N PRO A 129 -6.45 -14.27 -1.69
CA PRO A 129 -5.52 -13.95 -2.76
C PRO A 129 -5.26 -12.43 -2.85
N VAL A 130 -4.05 -12.05 -3.22
CA VAL A 130 -3.62 -10.65 -3.42
C VAL A 130 -2.91 -10.49 -4.76
N SER A 131 -2.63 -9.25 -5.17
CA SER A 131 -1.76 -8.95 -6.31
C SER A 131 -0.63 -8.03 -5.88
N SER A 132 0.59 -8.55 -5.87
CA SER A 132 1.80 -7.79 -5.52
C SER A 132 2.40 -7.08 -6.74
N GLY A 133 3.57 -6.46 -6.56
CA GLY A 133 4.25 -5.64 -7.55
C GLY A 133 4.69 -6.39 -8.81
N LEU A 134 4.06 -6.06 -9.94
CA LEU A 134 4.48 -6.49 -11.29
C LEU A 134 5.51 -5.53 -11.88
N TRP A 135 5.19 -4.23 -11.89
CA TRP A 135 6.04 -3.21 -12.50
C TRP A 135 7.24 -2.86 -11.65
N ALA A 136 7.08 -3.02 -10.33
CA ALA A 136 8.12 -2.73 -9.38
C ALA A 136 7.95 -3.67 -8.18
N PRO A 137 8.98 -4.46 -7.82
CA PRO A 137 8.83 -5.51 -6.81
C PRO A 137 8.34 -4.99 -5.47
N THR A 138 7.46 -5.77 -4.83
CA THR A 138 7.13 -5.58 -3.43
C THR A 138 8.35 -5.96 -2.57
N PRO A 139 8.79 -5.12 -1.63
CA PRO A 139 9.98 -5.38 -0.83
C PRO A 139 9.74 -6.55 0.12
N LYS A 140 10.67 -7.51 0.14
CA LYS A 140 10.69 -8.60 1.12
C LYS A 140 11.28 -8.11 2.45
N GLY A 141 10.83 -8.67 3.55
CA GLY A 141 11.30 -8.34 4.89
C GLY A 141 10.21 -8.34 5.95
N THR A 142 10.60 -7.98 7.16
CA THR A 142 9.67 -7.80 8.29
C THR A 142 9.50 -6.32 8.56
N PHE A 143 8.24 -5.88 8.59
CA PHE A 143 7.83 -4.49 8.72
C PHE A 143 6.72 -4.35 9.75
N ASN A 144 6.31 -3.12 10.03
CA ASN A 144 5.12 -2.81 10.83
C ASN A 144 4.29 -1.77 10.09
N ILE A 145 2.96 -1.90 10.18
CA ILE A 145 2.05 -0.89 9.63
C ILE A 145 2.26 0.41 10.40
N TRP A 146 2.90 1.38 9.78
CA TRP A 146 3.23 2.65 10.44
C TRP A 146 2.15 3.72 10.21
N TYR A 147 1.30 3.52 9.19
CA TYR A 147 0.30 4.50 8.77
C TYR A 147 -0.90 3.83 8.10
N LYS A 148 -2.12 4.28 8.44
CA LYS A 148 -3.37 3.82 7.84
C LYS A 148 -4.25 4.97 7.40
N THR A 149 -4.95 4.78 6.28
CA THR A 149 -6.04 5.66 5.82
C THR A 149 -7.27 4.86 5.41
N ARG A 150 -8.47 5.33 5.77
CA ARG A 150 -9.71 4.70 5.28
C ARG A 150 -9.83 4.92 3.78
N SER A 151 -9.58 6.14 3.30
CA SER A 151 -9.55 6.48 1.87
C SER A 151 -8.39 7.41 1.57
N GLN A 152 -7.76 7.23 0.41
CA GLN A 152 -6.72 8.10 -0.11
C GLN A 152 -6.60 7.95 -1.63
N SER A 153 -6.47 9.05 -2.37
CA SER A 153 -6.12 8.98 -3.79
C SER A 153 -4.71 8.44 -3.96
N MET A 154 -4.43 7.71 -5.05
CA MET A 154 -3.09 7.24 -5.39
C MET A 154 -2.72 7.57 -6.84
N VAL A 155 -1.56 8.19 -7.07
CA VAL A 155 -1.07 8.60 -8.38
C VAL A 155 0.37 8.14 -8.56
N GLY A 156 0.72 7.65 -9.75
CA GLY A 156 2.07 7.22 -10.06
C GLY A 156 2.18 6.50 -11.40
N GLY A 157 3.23 5.69 -11.52
CA GLY A 157 3.58 5.02 -12.78
C GLY A 157 4.16 5.98 -13.82
N SER A 158 4.28 5.49 -15.06
CA SER A 158 4.85 6.26 -16.19
C SER A 158 3.89 6.29 -17.37
N LYS A 159 3.61 7.50 -17.88
CA LYS A 159 2.82 7.67 -19.11
C LYS A 159 3.56 7.09 -20.32
N ASP A 160 4.86 7.31 -20.40
CA ASP A 160 5.71 6.83 -21.50
C ASP A 160 5.76 5.30 -21.56
N LEU A 161 5.67 4.64 -20.41
CA LEU A 161 5.66 3.17 -20.31
C LEU A 161 4.25 2.57 -20.34
N GLY A 162 3.19 3.39 -20.46
CA GLY A 162 1.80 2.91 -20.41
C GLY A 162 1.35 2.39 -19.04
N THR A 163 2.06 2.72 -17.97
CA THR A 163 1.83 2.24 -16.60
C THR A 163 1.23 3.31 -15.69
N TYR A 164 0.90 4.48 -16.23
CA TYR A 164 0.38 5.59 -15.45
C TYR A 164 -0.95 5.20 -14.76
N TYR A 165 -1.07 5.59 -13.49
CA TYR A 165 -2.30 5.45 -12.74
C TYR A 165 -2.65 6.74 -11.99
N ASN A 166 -3.94 7.00 -11.89
CA ASN A 166 -4.55 8.02 -11.05
C ASN A 166 -5.85 7.43 -10.50
N LEU A 167 -5.78 6.96 -9.27
CA LEU A 167 -6.79 6.15 -8.62
C LEU A 167 -7.35 6.94 -7.43
N PRO A 168 -8.48 7.63 -7.60
CA PRO A 168 -9.14 8.29 -6.48
C PRO A 168 -9.68 7.29 -5.47
N ASN A 169 -9.80 7.71 -4.22
CA ASN A 169 -10.51 6.98 -3.16
C ASN A 169 -10.09 5.52 -2.98
N VAL A 170 -8.78 5.23 -3.01
CA VAL A 170 -8.28 3.88 -2.73
C VAL A 170 -8.62 3.50 -1.27
N PRO A 171 -9.38 2.40 -1.04
CA PRO A 171 -9.82 2.01 0.29
C PRO A 171 -8.73 1.37 1.14
N ASN A 172 -8.90 1.53 2.46
CA ASN A 172 -8.34 0.66 3.49
C ASN A 172 -6.82 0.49 3.39
N ASN A 173 -6.10 1.61 3.24
CA ASN A 173 -4.67 1.60 3.03
C ASN A 173 -3.93 1.35 4.33
N MET A 174 -3.01 0.39 4.32
CA MET A 174 -2.13 0.02 5.42
C MET A 174 -0.67 0.06 4.95
N PHE A 175 0.00 1.18 5.19
CA PHE A 175 1.39 1.38 4.78
C PHE A 175 2.33 0.69 5.76
N PHE A 176 3.12 -0.25 5.26
CA PHE A 176 4.03 -1.06 6.07
C PHE A 176 5.51 -0.70 5.82
N TYR A 177 5.85 -0.20 4.64
CA TYR A 177 7.21 0.21 4.32
C TYR A 177 7.21 1.40 3.39
N GLN A 178 7.60 2.59 3.87
CA GLN A 178 7.63 3.80 3.06
C GLN A 178 6.31 4.00 2.27
N GLY A 179 6.36 4.11 0.94
CA GLY A 179 5.18 4.21 0.07
C GLY A 179 4.45 2.90 -0.24
N TYR A 180 4.90 1.75 0.28
CA TYR A 180 4.28 0.45 0.04
C TYR A 180 3.19 0.16 1.07
N ALA A 181 2.02 -0.20 0.58
CA ALA A 181 0.84 -0.49 1.38
C ALA A 181 0.14 -1.77 0.95
N ILE A 182 -0.61 -2.35 1.88
CA ILE A 182 -1.71 -3.27 1.58
C ILE A 182 -2.97 -2.40 1.47
N HIS A 183 -3.76 -2.53 0.40
CA HIS A 183 -4.99 -1.75 0.22
C HIS A 183 -6.00 -2.45 -0.69
N GLY A 184 -7.26 -1.98 -0.67
CA GLY A 184 -8.26 -2.46 -1.60
C GLY A 184 -7.99 -2.00 -3.03
N ALA A 185 -8.26 -2.85 -4.02
CA ALA A 185 -8.16 -2.50 -5.44
C ALA A 185 -9.51 -2.71 -6.14
N TYR A 186 -10.16 -1.63 -6.57
CA TYR A 186 -11.43 -1.69 -7.31
C TYR A 186 -11.24 -1.80 -8.83
N TRP A 187 -10.01 -1.59 -9.33
CA TRP A 187 -9.72 -1.44 -10.77
C TRP A 187 -9.36 -2.75 -11.48
N HIS A 188 -9.20 -3.84 -10.75
CA HIS A 188 -8.97 -5.17 -11.32
C HIS A 188 -9.46 -6.27 -10.38
N ASN A 189 -9.63 -7.47 -10.92
CA ASN A 189 -9.96 -8.69 -10.18
C ASN A 189 -8.89 -9.80 -10.31
N ASN A 190 -7.70 -9.49 -10.83
CA ASN A 190 -6.60 -10.46 -11.08
C ASN A 190 -5.86 -10.93 -9.80
N PHE A 191 -6.58 -11.13 -8.70
CA PHE A 191 -6.00 -11.56 -7.43
C PHE A 191 -5.45 -12.99 -7.55
N GLY A 192 -4.28 -13.24 -6.93
CA GLY A 192 -3.52 -14.46 -7.11
C GLY A 192 -2.41 -14.35 -8.17
N ASN A 193 -2.27 -13.17 -8.80
CA ASN A 193 -1.20 -12.86 -9.76
C ASN A 193 -0.63 -11.46 -9.51
N PRO A 194 0.68 -11.22 -9.74
CA PRO A 194 1.24 -9.87 -9.68
C PRO A 194 0.56 -8.92 -10.68
N MET A 195 0.21 -7.71 -10.23
CA MET A 195 -0.45 -6.70 -11.09
C MET A 195 -0.16 -5.25 -10.68
N SER A 196 0.38 -5.03 -9.48
CA SER A 196 0.50 -3.68 -8.91
C SER A 196 1.81 -2.99 -9.30
N HIS A 197 1.96 -1.74 -8.84
CA HIS A 197 3.20 -0.95 -8.93
C HIS A 197 4.10 -1.08 -7.69
N GLY A 198 3.86 -2.09 -6.86
CA GLY A 198 4.63 -2.39 -5.66
C GLY A 198 3.76 -2.70 -4.45
N CYS A 199 2.62 -2.04 -4.31
CA CYS A 199 1.65 -2.31 -3.25
C CYS A 199 1.11 -3.75 -3.31
N VAL A 200 0.49 -4.18 -2.22
CA VAL A 200 -0.21 -5.47 -2.14
C VAL A 200 -1.70 -5.17 -2.31
N ASN A 201 -2.22 -5.39 -3.52
CA ASN A 201 -3.63 -5.16 -3.83
C ASN A 201 -4.48 -6.30 -3.26
N SER A 202 -5.56 -5.94 -2.58
CA SER A 202 -6.51 -6.86 -1.93
C SER A 202 -7.91 -6.72 -2.52
N PRO A 203 -8.71 -7.80 -2.60
CA PRO A 203 -10.13 -7.72 -2.86
C PRO A 203 -10.80 -6.76 -1.88
N LEU A 204 -11.76 -5.95 -2.34
CA LEU A 204 -12.39 -4.91 -1.51
C LEU A 204 -12.95 -5.46 -0.19
N ALA A 205 -13.71 -6.56 -0.23
CA ALA A 205 -14.28 -7.16 0.98
C ALA A 205 -13.19 -7.61 1.97
N SER A 206 -12.13 -8.25 1.47
CA SER A 206 -10.98 -8.68 2.28
C SER A 206 -10.21 -7.50 2.85
N ALA A 207 -10.02 -6.43 2.08
CA ALA A 207 -9.35 -5.20 2.50
C ALA A 207 -10.05 -4.55 3.70
N VAL A 208 -11.39 -4.54 3.72
CA VAL A 208 -12.13 -4.01 4.86
C VAL A 208 -11.91 -4.86 6.11
N GLN A 209 -12.01 -6.20 5.98
CA GLN A 209 -11.82 -7.11 7.11
C GLN A 209 -10.41 -7.00 7.71
N ILE A 210 -9.37 -7.09 6.88
CA ILE A 210 -7.99 -7.00 7.37
C ILE A 210 -7.67 -5.63 7.95
N PHE A 211 -8.24 -4.56 7.38
CA PHE A 211 -8.06 -3.20 7.90
C PHE A 211 -8.71 -3.00 9.26
N ALA A 212 -9.88 -3.59 9.50
CA ALA A 212 -10.51 -3.55 10.82
C ALA A 212 -9.70 -4.35 11.85
N TRP A 213 -9.17 -5.51 11.45
CA TRP A 213 -8.41 -6.41 12.32
C TRP A 213 -6.99 -5.91 12.66
N ALA A 214 -6.31 -5.26 11.71
CA ALA A 214 -4.91 -4.84 11.84
C ALA A 214 -4.77 -3.49 12.58
N GLY A 215 -3.79 -3.39 13.47
CA GLY A 215 -3.33 -2.13 14.06
C GLY A 215 -2.45 -1.32 13.09
N PRO A 216 -2.31 0.00 13.29
CA PRO A 216 -2.94 0.81 14.32
C PRO A 216 -4.46 0.93 14.12
N VAL A 217 -5.19 1.06 15.22
CA VAL A 217 -6.64 1.26 15.18
C VAL A 217 -6.92 2.70 14.78
N VAL A 218 -7.68 2.89 13.70
CA VAL A 218 -8.11 4.23 13.28
C VAL A 218 -9.26 4.65 14.17
N PRO A 219 -9.15 5.77 14.93
CA PRO A 219 -10.25 6.22 15.78
C PRO A 219 -11.53 6.50 14.98
N GLU A 220 -12.66 6.40 15.67
CA GLU A 220 -13.95 6.75 15.09
C GLU A 220 -13.97 8.22 14.64
N GLY A 221 -14.59 8.50 13.49
CA GLY A 221 -14.61 9.83 12.89
C GLY A 221 -13.28 10.30 12.28
N GLN A 222 -12.20 9.50 12.38
CA GLN A 222 -10.93 9.81 11.74
C GLN A 222 -10.73 8.98 10.47
N ASN A 223 -10.17 9.60 9.43
CA ASN A 223 -9.75 8.89 8.23
C ASN A 223 -8.34 8.30 8.37
N VAL A 224 -7.49 8.93 9.18
CA VAL A 224 -6.04 8.70 9.15
C VAL A 224 -5.49 8.43 10.55
N VAL A 225 -4.51 7.55 10.67
CA VAL A 225 -3.77 7.32 11.91
C VAL A 225 -2.32 6.92 11.63
N ARG A 226 -1.41 7.34 12.50
CA ARG A 226 -0.02 6.86 12.54
C ARG A 226 0.16 5.95 13.76
N SER A 227 0.97 4.91 13.63
CA SER A 227 1.29 4.04 14.76
C SER A 227 2.04 4.81 15.85
N THR A 228 1.67 4.59 17.11
CA THR A 228 2.40 5.06 18.30
C THR A 228 2.76 3.88 19.19
N ALA A 229 3.43 4.12 20.32
CA ALA A 229 3.69 3.06 21.30
C ALA A 229 2.38 2.51 21.90
N GLU A 230 1.37 3.37 22.07
CA GLU A 230 0.06 3.06 22.65
C GLU A 230 -0.94 2.51 21.62
N ASN A 231 -0.70 2.80 20.33
CA ASN A 231 -1.49 2.28 19.21
C ASN A 231 -0.54 1.70 18.14
N PRO A 232 0.10 0.55 18.43
CA PRO A 232 1.15 0.01 17.58
C PRO A 232 0.59 -0.59 16.28
N GLY A 233 1.46 -0.62 15.27
CA GLY A 233 1.18 -1.24 13.99
C GLY A 233 1.33 -2.75 14.00
N THR A 234 0.39 -3.47 13.39
CA THR A 234 0.51 -4.91 13.16
C THR A 234 1.76 -5.20 12.32
N ARG A 235 2.50 -6.22 12.73
CA ARG A 235 3.69 -6.70 12.00
C ARG A 235 3.30 -7.31 10.66
N VAL A 236 4.06 -7.04 9.62
CA VAL A 236 3.88 -7.56 8.26
C VAL A 236 5.17 -8.25 7.83
N LEU A 237 5.11 -9.55 7.60
CA LEU A 237 6.18 -10.35 7.00
C LEU A 237 5.90 -10.51 5.51
N VAL A 238 6.81 -10.06 4.66
CA VAL A 238 6.74 -10.22 3.20
C VAL A 238 7.87 -11.14 2.75
N HIS A 239 7.54 -12.24 2.05
CA HIS A 239 8.53 -13.19 1.55
C HIS A 239 8.22 -13.68 0.15
#